data_AF-A0A6N6P1B0-F1
#
_entry.id   AF-A0A6N6P1B0-F1
#
_cell.length_a   1.000
_cell.length_b   1.000
_cell.length_c   1.000
_cell.angle_alpha   90.00
_cell.angle_beta   90.00
_cell.angle_gamma   90.00
#
_symmetry.space_group_name_H-M   'P 1'
#
loop_
_entity.id
_entity.type
_entity.pdbx_description
1 polymer ?
#
loop_
_entity_poly.entity_id
_entity_poly.type
_entity_poly.pdbx_seq_one_letter_code
_entity_poly.pdbx_strand_id
1 'polypeptide(L)'
;MSARATAEQPVMRDAVTEEQLVLAQRMARQLDPMKQLPVTQAVDPATLNHPQDLLSQSDLLCFDGIATLVPKHAILHIPEAYAQRLKITPAAHIVGWADFFAANRGWITTVEISRVQAEGKELIAEDSRKLLAKSHNLVVATYQGGPISLLAPQAPPSTKSTEPIKP
;
A
#
# COMPACT_ATOMS: atom_id res chain seq x y z
N MET A 1 67.61 61.38 38.24
CA MET A 1 67.01 60.40 37.30
C MET A 1 65.68 59.99 37.90
N SER A 2 64.56 60.54 37.41
CA SER A 2 63.23 60.23 37.93
C SER A 2 62.39 59.61 36.83
N ALA A 3 62.04 58.35 37.00
CA ALA A 3 61.14 57.61 36.14
C ALA A 3 59.69 58.05 36.40
N ARG A 4 58.97 58.45 35.34
CA ARG A 4 57.51 58.64 35.38
C ARG A 4 56.87 57.40 34.76
N ALA A 5 56.02 56.73 35.54
CA ALA A 5 55.17 55.64 35.07
C ALA A 5 54.11 56.18 34.12
N THR A 6 54.03 55.61 32.92
CA THR A 6 52.97 55.87 31.93
C THR A 6 51.79 54.98 32.29
N ALA A 7 50.67 55.58 32.70
CA ALA A 7 49.43 54.85 32.97
C ALA A 7 48.74 54.51 31.63
N GLU A 8 48.59 53.21 31.35
CA GLU A 8 47.79 52.67 30.26
C GLU A 8 46.30 52.95 30.55
N GLN A 9 45.63 53.70 29.68
CA GLN A 9 44.19 53.93 29.81
C GLN A 9 43.40 52.71 29.33
N PRO A 10 42.34 52.29 30.05
CA PRO A 10 41.56 51.12 29.66
C PRO A 10 40.77 51.39 28.38
N VAL A 11 41.00 50.58 27.35
CA VAL A 11 40.20 50.56 26.12
C VAL A 11 38.77 50.11 26.49
N MET A 12 37.83 51.04 26.51
CA MET A 12 36.40 50.74 26.65
C MET A 12 35.98 49.83 25.49
N ARG A 13 35.30 48.72 25.81
CA ARG A 13 34.66 47.88 24.80
C ARG A 13 33.41 48.58 24.31
N ASP A 14 33.38 48.95 23.03
CA ASP A 14 32.19 49.51 22.39
C ASP A 14 31.05 48.48 22.47
N ALA A 15 30.00 48.84 23.20
CA ALA A 15 28.77 48.05 23.22
C ALA A 15 28.17 48.11 21.81
N VAL A 16 27.89 46.93 21.23
CA VAL A 16 27.24 46.85 19.92
C VAL A 16 25.90 47.58 20.01
N THR A 17 25.72 48.63 19.21
CA THR A 17 24.48 49.40 19.18
C THR A 17 23.39 48.60 18.49
N GLU A 18 22.13 48.86 18.84
CA GLU A 18 20.96 48.14 18.30
C GLU A 18 20.92 48.19 16.76
N GLU A 19 21.34 49.31 16.17
CA GLU A 19 21.44 49.51 14.72
C GLU A 19 22.43 48.52 14.08
N GLN A 20 23.57 48.27 14.73
CA GLN A 20 24.58 47.34 14.24
C GLN A 20 24.09 45.88 14.32
N LEU A 21 23.33 45.53 15.38
CA LEU A 21 22.69 44.22 15.48
C LEU A 21 21.65 43.99 14.38
N VAL A 22 20.83 45.01 14.09
CA VAL A 22 19.82 44.93 13.03
C VAL A 22 20.46 44.76 11.66
N LEU A 23 21.55 45.47 11.39
CA LEU A 23 22.30 45.34 10.13
C LEU A 23 22.93 43.95 9.99
N ALA A 24 23.56 43.44 11.05
CA ALA A 24 24.16 42.09 11.04
C ALA A 24 23.10 41.01 10.81
N GLN A 25 21.93 41.11 11.46
CA GLN A 25 20.82 40.18 11.24
C GLN A 25 20.26 40.24 9.82
N ARG A 26 20.19 41.43 9.21
CA ARG A 26 19.75 41.59 7.81
C ARG A 26 20.75 40.95 6.84
N MET A 27 22.05 41.17 7.05
CA MET A 27 23.09 40.57 6.21
C MET A 27 23.12 39.04 6.33
N ALA A 28 22.99 38.51 7.55
CA ALA A 28 22.90 37.06 7.77
C ALA A 28 21.71 36.44 7.01
N ARG A 29 20.52 37.08 7.07
CA ARG A 29 19.32 36.61 6.37
C ARG A 29 19.40 36.68 4.84
N GLN A 30 20.24 37.58 4.31
CA GLN A 30 20.49 37.73 2.88
C GLN A 30 21.52 36.70 2.38
N LEU A 31 22.52 36.39 3.21
CA LEU A 31 23.58 35.43 2.90
C LEU A 31 23.20 33.98 3.22
N ASP A 32 21.98 33.70 3.68
CA ASP A 32 21.51 32.37 4.05
C ASP A 32 21.69 31.37 2.89
N PRO A 33 22.71 30.49 2.93
CA PRO A 33 22.99 29.57 1.83
C PRO A 33 21.89 28.51 1.69
N MET A 34 21.05 28.34 2.72
CA MET A 34 19.93 27.39 2.70
C MET A 34 18.81 27.78 1.74
N LYS A 35 18.66 29.08 1.39
CA LYS A 35 17.64 29.52 0.41
C LYS A 35 18.03 29.22 -1.04
N GLN A 36 19.30 28.92 -1.29
CA GLN A 36 19.81 28.58 -2.62
C GLN A 36 19.80 27.07 -2.89
N LEU A 37 19.42 26.26 -1.90
CA LEU A 37 19.28 24.83 -2.08
C LEU A 37 18.02 24.54 -2.92
N PRO A 38 18.12 23.73 -3.98
CA PRO A 38 16.94 23.32 -4.73
C PRO A 38 16.01 22.53 -3.82
N VAL A 39 14.73 22.93 -3.75
CA VAL A 39 13.71 22.17 -3.01
C VAL A 39 13.56 20.82 -3.68
N THR A 40 14.03 19.76 -3.01
CA THR A 40 13.84 18.39 -3.45
C THR A 40 12.36 18.06 -3.43
N GLN A 41 11.73 17.94 -4.61
CA GLN A 41 10.35 17.50 -4.78
C GLN A 41 10.20 15.98 -4.62
N ALA A 42 11.06 15.33 -3.83
CA ALA A 42 10.90 13.91 -3.55
C ALA A 42 9.65 13.73 -2.71
N VAL A 43 8.78 12.83 -3.16
CA VAL A 43 7.62 12.39 -2.37
C VAL A 43 8.15 11.86 -1.05
N ASP A 44 7.58 12.34 0.06
CA ASP A 44 8.00 11.92 1.40
C ASP A 44 7.82 10.41 1.54
N PRO A 45 8.88 9.63 1.80
CA PRO A 45 8.76 8.18 1.98
C PRO A 45 7.82 7.81 3.13
N ALA A 46 7.54 8.71 4.08
CA ALA A 46 6.58 8.49 5.15
C ALA A 46 5.11 8.48 4.66
N THR A 47 4.79 9.22 3.60
CA THR A 47 3.44 9.17 2.98
C THR A 47 3.27 7.97 2.06
N LEU A 48 4.35 7.49 1.41
CA LEU A 48 4.32 6.28 0.58
C LEU A 48 4.16 4.99 1.41
N ASN A 49 4.75 4.94 2.61
CA ASN A 49 4.72 3.75 3.46
C ASN A 49 3.61 3.76 4.51
N HIS A 50 2.57 4.59 4.34
CA HIS A 50 1.47 4.60 5.29
C HIS A 50 0.78 3.21 5.28
N PRO A 51 0.60 2.55 6.44
CA PRO A 51 -0.10 1.28 6.49
C PRO A 51 -1.52 1.49 5.96
N GLN A 52 -1.86 0.81 4.87
CA GLN A 52 -3.20 0.88 4.32
C GLN A 52 -4.18 0.23 5.30
N ASP A 53 -5.40 0.76 5.34
CA ASP A 53 -6.47 0.20 6.16
C ASP A 53 -6.81 -1.23 5.69
N LEU A 54 -6.95 -2.14 6.66
CA LEU A 54 -7.20 -3.57 6.41
C LEU A 54 -8.50 -3.78 5.62
N LEU A 55 -9.52 -2.97 5.91
CA LEU A 55 -10.81 -3.01 5.22
C LEU A 55 -10.69 -2.57 3.76
N SER A 56 -9.74 -1.67 3.45
CA SER A 56 -9.50 -1.22 2.09
C SER A 56 -8.88 -2.33 1.23
N GLN A 57 -8.07 -3.19 1.85
CA GLN A 57 -7.37 -4.31 1.20
C GLN A 57 -8.13 -5.64 1.22
N SER A 58 -9.32 -5.65 1.82
CA SER A 58 -10.10 -6.87 2.00
C SER A 58 -11.53 -6.73 1.46
N ASP A 59 -12.07 -7.82 0.96
CA ASP A 59 -13.50 -8.03 0.80
C ASP A 59 -14.06 -8.72 2.04
N LEU A 60 -15.34 -8.45 2.31
CA LEU A 60 -16.03 -8.97 3.48
C LEU A 60 -17.06 -9.98 3.03
N LEU A 61 -17.08 -11.14 3.68
CA LEU A 61 -18.15 -12.13 3.54
C LEU A 61 -18.87 -12.24 4.86
N CYS A 62 -20.19 -12.11 4.83
CA CYS A 62 -21.06 -12.11 5.99
C CYS A 62 -22.24 -13.07 5.75
N PHE A 63 -22.47 -13.96 6.70
CA PHE A 63 -23.60 -14.87 6.70
C PHE A 63 -23.94 -15.30 8.12
N ASP A 64 -25.23 -15.37 8.46
CA ASP A 64 -25.73 -15.90 9.74
C ASP A 64 -25.06 -15.31 10.99
N GLY A 65 -24.84 -13.99 11.00
CA GLY A 65 -24.22 -13.30 12.13
C GLY A 65 -22.71 -13.54 12.31
N ILE A 66 -22.06 -14.27 11.41
CA ILE A 66 -20.61 -14.37 11.32
C ILE A 66 -20.07 -13.70 10.05
N ALA A 67 -18.88 -13.13 10.13
CA ALA A 67 -18.20 -12.50 9.02
C ALA A 67 -16.74 -12.92 8.95
N THR A 68 -16.15 -12.92 7.75
CA THR A 68 -14.73 -13.13 7.54
C THR A 68 -14.18 -12.08 6.57
N LEU A 69 -12.91 -11.74 6.78
CA LEU A 69 -12.13 -10.94 5.84
C LEU A 69 -11.50 -11.89 4.83
N VAL A 70 -11.56 -11.49 3.57
CA VAL A 70 -10.97 -12.20 2.44
C VAL A 70 -10.14 -11.19 1.64
N PRO A 71 -8.92 -11.51 1.20
CA PRO A 71 -8.13 -10.57 0.40
C PRO A 71 -8.87 -10.11 -0.86
N LYS A 72 -8.63 -8.87 -1.31
CA LYS A 72 -9.18 -8.38 -2.58
C LYS A 72 -8.85 -9.33 -3.73
N HIS A 73 -9.79 -9.51 -4.65
CA HIS A 73 -9.66 -10.40 -5.82
C HIS A 73 -9.47 -11.90 -5.49
N ALA A 74 -9.65 -12.33 -4.25
CA ALA A 74 -9.67 -13.76 -3.95
C ALA A 74 -11.02 -14.40 -4.33
N ILE A 75 -12.09 -13.61 -4.45
CA ILE A 75 -13.40 -14.12 -4.88
C ILE A 75 -13.44 -14.16 -6.40
N LEU A 76 -13.50 -15.37 -6.97
CA LEU A 76 -13.44 -15.60 -8.42
C LEU A 76 -14.80 -15.51 -9.09
N HIS A 77 -15.86 -15.94 -8.40
CA HIS A 77 -17.22 -15.92 -8.91
C HIS A 77 -18.22 -15.68 -7.78
N ILE A 78 -19.16 -14.77 -8.02
CA ILE A 78 -20.25 -14.44 -7.10
C ILE A 78 -21.56 -14.59 -7.87
N PRO A 79 -22.37 -15.62 -7.53
CA PRO A 79 -23.74 -15.71 -8.00
C PRO A 79 -24.57 -14.52 -7.47
N GLU A 80 -25.51 -14.01 -8.27
CA GLU A 80 -26.35 -12.86 -7.90
C GLU A 80 -27.14 -13.09 -6.60
N ALA A 81 -27.55 -14.33 -6.36
CA ALA A 81 -28.23 -14.76 -5.12
C ALA A 81 -27.40 -14.50 -3.84
N TYR A 82 -26.07 -14.42 -3.95
CA TYR A 82 -25.16 -14.24 -2.82
C TYR A 82 -24.53 -12.85 -2.77
N ALA A 83 -24.88 -11.94 -3.70
CA ALA A 83 -24.34 -10.58 -3.73
C ALA A 83 -24.58 -9.80 -2.42
N GLN A 84 -25.70 -10.08 -1.73
CA GLN A 84 -26.00 -9.44 -0.44
C GLN A 84 -25.06 -9.88 0.69
N ARG A 85 -24.44 -11.05 0.57
CA ARG A 85 -23.52 -11.63 1.59
C ARG A 85 -22.16 -10.94 1.60
N LEU A 86 -21.87 -10.08 0.63
CA LEU A 86 -20.66 -9.24 0.61
C LEU A 86 -20.75 -8.00 1.50
N LYS A 87 -21.94 -7.71 2.02
CA LYS A 87 -22.18 -6.55 2.88
C LYS A 87 -22.09 -6.99 4.34
N ILE A 88 -21.38 -6.22 5.16
CA ILE A 88 -21.37 -6.43 6.61
C ILE A 88 -22.77 -6.18 7.15
N THR A 89 -23.23 -7.13 7.97
CA THR A 89 -24.38 -6.92 8.84
C THR A 89 -23.90 -6.28 10.16
N PRO A 90 -24.52 -5.20 10.67
CA PRO A 90 -24.02 -4.40 11.79
C PRO A 90 -23.89 -5.10 13.17
N ALA A 91 -24.09 -6.42 13.26
CA ALA A 91 -23.92 -7.21 14.47
C ALA A 91 -23.09 -8.49 14.24
N ALA A 92 -22.42 -8.61 13.08
CA ALA A 92 -21.70 -9.82 12.74
C ALA A 92 -20.35 -9.93 13.47
N HIS A 93 -20.05 -11.12 13.99
CA HIS A 93 -18.78 -11.43 14.62
C HIS A 93 -17.74 -11.84 13.59
N ILE A 94 -16.56 -11.24 13.64
CA ILE A 94 -15.46 -11.62 12.73
C ILE A 94 -14.84 -12.94 13.24
N VAL A 95 -14.81 -13.93 12.36
CA VAL A 95 -14.21 -15.25 12.58
C VAL A 95 -13.11 -15.52 11.56
N GLY A 96 -12.25 -16.49 11.85
CA GLY A 96 -11.22 -16.92 10.90
C GLY A 96 -11.82 -17.62 9.68
N TRP A 97 -11.08 -17.60 8.57
CA TRP A 97 -11.51 -18.24 7.32
C TRP A 97 -11.86 -19.72 7.50
N ALA A 98 -11.06 -20.47 8.26
CA ALA A 98 -11.30 -21.91 8.46
C ALA A 98 -12.68 -22.19 9.10
N ASP A 99 -13.04 -21.41 10.13
CA ASP A 99 -14.31 -21.53 10.83
C ASP A 99 -15.46 -21.05 9.96
N PHE A 100 -15.29 -19.91 9.28
CA PHE A 100 -16.27 -19.37 8.35
C PHE A 100 -16.57 -20.36 7.23
N PHE A 101 -15.53 -20.91 6.59
CA PHE A 101 -15.69 -21.88 5.52
C PHE A 101 -16.32 -23.17 6.02
N ALA A 102 -15.94 -23.66 7.21
CA ALA A 102 -16.53 -24.85 7.81
C ALA A 102 -18.04 -24.70 8.03
N ALA A 103 -18.50 -23.55 8.52
CA ALA A 103 -19.92 -23.25 8.69
C ALA A 103 -20.69 -23.07 7.36
N ASN A 104 -19.98 -22.70 6.28
CA ASN A 104 -20.58 -22.26 5.01
C ASN A 104 -20.28 -23.17 3.80
N ARG A 105 -19.83 -24.41 4.02
CA ARG A 105 -19.49 -25.38 2.94
C ARG A 105 -20.65 -25.69 1.99
N GLY A 106 -21.89 -25.43 2.39
CA GLY A 106 -23.07 -25.68 1.56
C GLY A 106 -23.20 -24.76 0.34
N TRP A 107 -22.56 -23.58 0.36
CA TRP A 107 -22.69 -22.57 -0.70
C TRP A 107 -21.38 -21.91 -1.12
N ILE A 108 -20.27 -22.21 -0.42
CA ILE A 108 -18.92 -21.76 -0.77
C ILE A 108 -18.14 -22.93 -1.36
N THR A 109 -17.52 -22.70 -2.51
CA THR A 109 -16.57 -23.61 -3.14
C THR A 109 -15.19 -22.97 -3.15
N THR A 110 -14.17 -23.73 -2.77
CA THR A 110 -12.77 -23.28 -2.83
C THR A 110 -12.07 -23.85 -4.06
N VAL A 111 -11.25 -23.03 -4.71
CA VAL A 111 -10.41 -23.44 -5.83
C VAL A 111 -8.97 -23.21 -5.44
N GLU A 112 -8.21 -24.29 -5.35
CA GLU A 112 -6.79 -24.21 -5.07
C GLU A 112 -6.05 -23.65 -6.29
N ILE A 113 -5.31 -22.57 -6.10
CA ILE A 113 -4.52 -21.92 -7.14
C ILE A 113 -3.05 -21.92 -6.78
N SER A 114 -2.18 -22.00 -7.79
CA SER A 114 -0.74 -21.95 -7.57
C SER A 114 -0.28 -20.53 -7.23
N ARG A 115 0.85 -20.40 -6.53
CA ARG A 115 1.47 -19.10 -6.27
C ARG A 115 1.76 -18.33 -7.56
N VAL A 116 2.18 -19.02 -8.62
CA VAL A 116 2.50 -18.43 -9.93
C VAL A 116 1.26 -17.84 -10.59
N GLN A 117 0.11 -18.52 -10.43
CA GLN A 117 -1.20 -18.03 -10.89
C GLN A 117 -1.67 -16.83 -10.05
N ALA A 118 -1.51 -16.89 -8.72
CA ALA A 118 -1.85 -15.78 -7.82
C ALA A 118 -1.06 -14.49 -8.15
N GLU A 119 0.22 -14.65 -8.51
CA GLU A 119 1.09 -13.56 -8.98
C GLU A 119 0.73 -13.02 -10.38
N GLY A 120 -0.25 -13.63 -11.07
CA GLY A 120 -0.71 -13.21 -12.40
C GLY A 120 0.26 -13.57 -13.54
N LYS A 121 1.24 -14.46 -13.29
CA LYS A 121 2.20 -14.94 -14.30
C LYS A 121 1.60 -16.03 -15.19
N GLU A 122 0.71 -16.82 -14.63
CA GLU A 122 -0.02 -17.89 -15.34
C GLU A 122 -1.52 -17.67 -15.24
N LEU A 123 -2.22 -17.97 -16.34
CA LEU A 123 -3.67 -17.93 -16.40
C LEU A 123 -4.27 -19.20 -15.79
N ILE A 124 -5.38 -19.04 -15.08
CA ILE A 124 -6.26 -20.18 -14.79
C ILE A 124 -6.76 -20.72 -16.13
N ALA A 125 -6.68 -22.05 -16.30
CA ALA A 125 -7.15 -22.71 -17.52
C ALA A 125 -8.56 -22.25 -17.89
N GLU A 126 -8.77 -21.91 -19.17
CA GLU A 126 -10.03 -21.35 -19.68
C GLU A 126 -11.23 -22.28 -19.40
N ASP A 127 -11.02 -23.59 -19.43
CA ASP A 127 -12.06 -24.57 -19.12
C ASP A 127 -12.47 -24.50 -17.64
N SER A 128 -11.51 -24.35 -16.73
CA SER A 128 -11.79 -24.12 -15.31
C SER A 128 -12.54 -22.80 -15.12
N ARG A 129 -12.13 -21.71 -15.77
CA ARG A 129 -12.84 -20.41 -15.68
C ARG A 129 -14.29 -20.52 -16.12
N LYS A 130 -14.57 -21.23 -17.22
CA LYS A 130 -15.94 -21.47 -17.72
C LYS A 130 -16.78 -22.29 -16.75
N LEU A 131 -16.19 -23.29 -16.10
CA LEU A 131 -16.88 -24.09 -15.08
C LEU A 131 -17.19 -23.25 -13.85
N LEU A 132 -16.25 -22.43 -13.38
CA LEU A 132 -16.44 -21.54 -12.23
C LEU A 132 -17.52 -20.50 -12.52
N ALA A 133 -17.56 -19.93 -13.73
CA ALA A 133 -18.59 -18.97 -14.13
C ALA A 133 -20.01 -19.56 -14.19
N LYS A 134 -20.14 -20.88 -14.36
CA LYS A 134 -21.42 -21.60 -14.37
C LYS A 134 -21.83 -22.11 -12.99
N SER A 135 -20.95 -22.00 -12.00
CA SER A 135 -21.23 -22.55 -10.68
C SER A 135 -22.27 -21.70 -9.93
N HIS A 136 -23.19 -22.37 -9.25
CA HIS A 136 -24.20 -21.69 -8.41
C HIS A 136 -23.67 -21.34 -7.01
N ASN A 137 -22.42 -21.67 -6.73
CA ASN A 137 -21.77 -21.45 -5.45
C ASN A 137 -20.85 -20.24 -5.54
N LEU A 138 -20.61 -19.59 -4.40
CA LEU A 138 -19.58 -18.56 -4.31
C LEU A 138 -18.21 -19.23 -4.39
N VAL A 139 -17.37 -18.80 -5.33
CA VAL A 139 -16.06 -19.40 -5.57
C VAL A 139 -14.96 -18.52 -4.98
N VAL A 140 -14.16 -19.08 -4.08
CA VAL A 140 -13.01 -18.41 -3.47
C VAL A 140 -11.72 -19.11 -3.87
N ALA A 141 -10.72 -18.33 -4.27
CA ALA A 141 -9.37 -18.81 -4.54
C ALA A 141 -8.63 -19.06 -3.24
N THR A 142 -8.04 -20.25 -3.11
CA THR A 142 -7.26 -20.64 -1.94
C THR A 142 -5.85 -21.08 -2.32
N TYR A 143 -4.92 -20.92 -1.38
CA TYR A 143 -3.59 -21.50 -1.41
C TYR A 143 -3.25 -22.02 -0.02
N GLN A 144 -2.91 -23.31 0.05
CA GLN A 144 -2.68 -24.05 1.29
C GLN A 144 -3.87 -23.94 2.27
N GLY A 145 -5.10 -23.92 1.73
CA GLY A 145 -6.33 -23.83 2.51
C GLY A 145 -6.70 -22.43 3.03
N GLY A 146 -5.87 -21.41 2.80
CA GLY A 146 -6.17 -20.00 3.09
C GLY A 146 -6.59 -19.23 1.84
N PRO A 147 -7.43 -18.18 1.97
CA PRO A 147 -7.84 -17.38 0.83
C PRO A 147 -6.67 -16.51 0.34
N ILE A 148 -6.49 -16.43 -0.97
CA ILE A 148 -5.37 -15.68 -1.58
C ILE A 148 -5.87 -14.79 -2.72
N SER A 149 -5.29 -13.59 -2.83
CA SER A 149 -5.57 -12.68 -3.94
C SER A 149 -5.07 -13.24 -5.27
N LEU A 150 -5.90 -13.16 -6.31
CA LEU A 150 -5.48 -13.39 -7.68
C LEU A 150 -5.27 -12.04 -8.38
N LEU A 151 -4.03 -11.75 -8.76
CA LEU A 151 -3.75 -10.58 -9.60
C LEU A 151 -4.32 -10.80 -11.00
N ALA A 152 -4.90 -9.75 -11.58
CA ALA A 152 -5.28 -9.77 -12.97
C ALA A 152 -4.03 -10.10 -13.81
N PRO A 153 -4.10 -11.06 -14.75
CA PRO A 153 -2.95 -11.45 -15.57
C PRO A 153 -2.39 -10.22 -16.27
N GLN A 154 -1.07 -10.03 -16.19
CA GLN A 154 -0.42 -9.12 -17.12
C GLN A 154 -0.66 -9.69 -18.52
N ALA A 155 -1.20 -8.87 -19.43
CA ALA A 155 -1.48 -9.28 -20.80
C ALA A 155 -0.26 -10.06 -21.36
N PRO A 156 -0.49 -11.18 -22.05
CA PRO A 156 0.62 -12.03 -22.49
C PRO A 156 1.58 -11.19 -23.34
N PRO A 157 2.91 -11.34 -23.18
CA PRO A 157 3.84 -10.83 -24.17
C PRO A 157 3.44 -11.47 -25.50
N SER A 158 3.20 -10.63 -26.50
CA SER A 158 2.80 -11.04 -27.85
C SER A 158 3.78 -12.10 -28.37
N THR A 159 3.35 -13.36 -28.37
CA THR A 159 4.01 -14.41 -29.14
C THR A 159 3.79 -14.07 -30.60
N LYS A 160 4.76 -13.35 -31.19
CA LYS A 160 4.90 -13.22 -32.64
C LYS A 160 4.96 -14.63 -33.20
N SER A 161 3.92 -14.99 -33.94
CA SER A 161 3.85 -16.19 -34.75
C SER A 161 5.15 -16.31 -35.56
N THR A 162 5.98 -17.29 -35.24
CA THR A 162 7.04 -17.73 -36.15
C THR A 162 6.34 -18.55 -37.22
N GLU A 163 6.10 -17.91 -38.36
CA GLU A 163 5.62 -18.57 -39.56
C GLU A 163 6.69 -19.58 -40.02
N PRO A 164 6.33 -20.86 -40.26
CA PRO A 164 7.28 -21.84 -40.74
C PRO A 164 7.63 -21.55 -42.19
N ILE A 165 8.90 -21.24 -42.45
CA ILE A 165 9.49 -21.21 -43.78
C ILE A 165 9.43 -22.64 -44.33
N LYS A 166 8.58 -22.86 -45.34
CA LYS A 166 8.48 -24.11 -46.09
C LYS A 166 9.57 -24.12 -47.19
N PRO A 167 10.24 -25.26 -47.45
CA PRO A 167 11.30 -25.40 -48.45
C PRO A 167 10.81 -25.21 -49.89
#